data_AF-A0A450WB87-F1
#
_entry.id   AF-A0A450WB87-F1
#
_cell.length_a   1.000
_cell.length_b   1.000
_cell.length_c   1.000
_cell.angle_alpha   90.00
_cell.angle_beta   90.00
_cell.angle_gamma   90.00
#
_symmetry.space_group_name_H-M   'P 1'
#
loop_
_entity.id
_entity.type
_entity.pdbx_description
1 polymer ?
#
loop_
_entity_poly.entity_id
_entity_poly.type
_entity_poly.pdbx_seq_one_letter_code
_entity_poly.pdbx_strand_id
1 'polypeptide(L)'
;MTASSINADLTPTLKEHVERVVNSMGLYESTGEYIRDLIRKDLNSPTYHVYQEILEGFRDVKEGRYIKSTGDWEKDKVLFEKRDREDWS
;
A
#
# COMPACT_ATOMS: atom_id res chain seq x y z
N MET A 1 13.94 5.35 -16.44
CA MET A 1 13.58 5.65 -15.03
C MET A 1 14.87 5.78 -14.25
N THR A 2 15.09 6.90 -13.58
CA THR A 2 16.32 7.16 -12.80
C THR A 2 16.23 6.41 -11.47
N ALA A 3 17.24 5.57 -11.19
CA ALA A 3 17.35 4.93 -9.88
C ALA A 3 17.51 6.01 -8.81
N SER A 4 16.64 6.00 -7.79
CA SER A 4 16.71 6.91 -6.64
C SER A 4 17.18 6.13 -5.42
N SER A 5 18.11 6.68 -4.65
CA SER A 5 18.64 6.05 -3.44
C SER A 5 17.88 6.52 -2.20
N ILE A 6 17.57 5.59 -1.30
CA ILE A 6 17.06 5.89 0.04
C ILE A 6 18.14 5.47 1.03
N ASN A 7 18.51 6.38 1.93
CA ASN A 7 19.39 6.09 3.06
C ASN A 7 18.54 6.03 4.32
N ALA A 8 18.72 4.99 5.14
CA ALA A 8 17.99 4.80 6.38
C ALA A 8 18.95 4.32 7.47
N ASP A 9 18.88 4.96 8.63
CA ASP A 9 19.63 4.54 9.81
C ASP A 9 18.91 3.38 10.49
N LEU A 10 19.65 2.31 10.76
CA LEU A 10 19.15 1.12 11.43
C LEU A 10 19.68 1.04 12.85
N THR A 11 18.81 0.62 13.78
CA THR A 11 19.27 0.21 15.11
C THR A 11 20.21 -0.99 14.99
N PRO A 12 21.11 -1.22 15.98
CA PRO A 12 22.04 -2.35 15.95
C PRO A 12 21.34 -3.70 15.71
N THR A 13 20.21 -3.93 16.38
CA THR A 13 19.42 -5.16 16.23
C THR A 13 18.89 -5.36 14.81
N LEU A 14 18.41 -4.31 14.16
CA LEU A 14 17.93 -4.39 12.78
C LEU A 14 19.08 -4.65 11.80
N LYS A 15 20.23 -4.01 12.04
CA LYS A 15 21.44 -4.23 11.24
C LYS A 15 21.90 -5.69 11.32
N GLU A 16 22.01 -6.25 12.53
CA GLU A 16 22.39 -7.66 12.74
C GLU A 16 21.42 -8.64 12.07
N HIS A 17 20.12 -8.31 12.07
CA HIS A 17 19.13 -9.12 11.38
C HIS A 17 19.35 -9.10 9.86
N VAL A 18 19.51 -7.92 9.27
CA VAL A 18 19.79 -7.75 7.84
C VAL A 18 21.06 -8.50 7.44
N GLU A 19 22.14 -8.36 8.21
CA GLU A 19 23.41 -9.06 7.94
C GLU A 19 23.25 -10.58 7.96
N ARG A 20 22.41 -11.12 8.84
CA ARG A 20 22.12 -12.56 8.91
C ARG A 20 21.34 -13.07 7.69
N VAL A 21 20.44 -12.25 7.16
CA VAL A 21 19.55 -12.61 6.05
C VAL A 21 20.25 -12.47 4.68
N VAL A 22 21.32 -11.66 4.62
CA VAL A 22 22.11 -11.34 3.41
C VAL A 22 23.46 -12.10 3.37
N ASN A 23 23.79 -12.90 4.38
CA ASN A 23 25.07 -13.61 4.43
C ASN A 23 25.18 -14.68 3.32
N SER A 24 26.35 -15.34 3.23
CA SER A 24 26.62 -16.36 2.19
C SER A 24 25.71 -17.60 2.22
N MET A 25 24.94 -17.79 3.30
CA MET A 25 23.90 -18.81 3.43
C MET A 25 22.50 -18.20 3.53
N GLY A 26 22.39 -16.89 3.30
CA GLY A 26 21.18 -16.09 3.41
C GLY A 26 20.31 -16.20 2.16
N LEU A 27 19.09 -15.71 2.28
CA LEU A 27 18.09 -15.79 1.20
C LEU A 27 18.31 -14.70 0.12
N TYR A 28 19.06 -13.66 0.43
CA TYR A 28 19.23 -12.49 -0.44
C TYR A 28 20.72 -12.22 -0.69
N GLU A 29 21.05 -11.75 -1.88
CA GLU A 29 22.44 -11.48 -2.29
C GLU A 29 22.94 -10.13 -1.77
N SER A 30 22.03 -9.20 -1.46
CA SER A 30 22.37 -7.86 -0.96
C SER A 30 21.31 -7.29 -0.05
N THR A 31 21.72 -6.35 0.81
CA THR A 31 20.80 -5.56 1.64
C THR A 31 19.75 -4.82 0.82
N GLY A 32 20.16 -4.28 -0.34
CA GLY A 32 19.24 -3.59 -1.23
C GLY A 32 18.17 -4.51 -1.83
N GLU A 33 18.50 -5.78 -2.08
CA GLU A 33 17.53 -6.77 -2.54
C GLU A 33 16.52 -7.12 -1.46
N TYR A 34 17.01 -7.41 -0.25
CA TYR A 34 16.16 -7.67 0.91
C TYR A 34 15.17 -6.54 1.19
N ILE A 35 15.67 -5.30 1.23
CA ILE A 35 14.83 -4.10 1.46
C ILE A 35 13.80 -3.94 0.34
N ARG A 36 14.19 -4.09 -0.93
CA ARG A 36 13.25 -3.99 -2.06
C ARG A 36 12.15 -5.06 -1.97
N ASP A 37 12.49 -6.28 -1.57
CA ASP A 37 11.50 -7.34 -1.38
C ASP A 37 10.56 -7.06 -0.21
N LEU A 38 11.06 -6.57 0.92
CA LEU A 38 10.23 -6.13 2.04
C LEU A 38 9.26 -5.03 1.65
N ILE A 39 9.74 -4.00 0.93
CA ILE A 39 8.88 -2.91 0.44
C ILE A 39 7.80 -3.45 -0.50
N ARG A 40 8.13 -4.39 -1.39
CA ARG A 40 7.09 -5.03 -2.24
C ARG A 40 6.08 -5.81 -1.43
N LYS A 41 6.51 -6.55 -0.41
CA LYS A 41 5.60 -7.30 0.47
C LYS A 41 4.68 -6.36 1.24
N ASP A 42 5.20 -5.24 1.72
CA ASP A 42 4.42 -4.21 2.39
C ASP A 42 3.41 -3.54 1.46
N LEU A 43 3.85 -3.12 0.26
CA LEU A 43 2.99 -2.52 -0.75
C LEU A 43 1.85 -3.42 -1.22
N ASN A 44 2.10 -4.73 -1.29
CA ASN A 44 1.09 -5.73 -1.68
C ASN A 44 0.38 -6.35 -0.46
N SER A 45 0.62 -5.84 0.75
CA SER A 45 -0.03 -6.34 1.95
C SER A 45 -1.51 -5.99 1.90
N PRO A 46 -2.43 -6.96 2.12
CA PRO A 46 -3.86 -6.68 2.27
C PRO A 46 -4.12 -5.60 3.31
N THR A 47 -3.31 -5.54 4.37
CA THR A 47 -3.44 -4.55 5.44
C THR A 47 -3.14 -3.13 4.93
N TYR A 48 -2.12 -2.99 4.08
CA TYR A 48 -1.76 -1.70 3.50
C TYR A 48 -2.90 -1.18 2.62
N HIS A 49 -3.46 -2.03 1.75
CA HIS A 49 -4.60 -1.67 0.90
C HIS A 49 -5.82 -1.26 1.70
N VAL A 50 -6.24 -2.07 2.69
CA VAL A 50 -7.38 -1.75 3.56
C VAL A 50 -7.18 -0.41 4.28
N TYR A 51 -5.97 -0.15 4.80
CA TYR A 51 -5.68 1.11 5.45
C TYR A 51 -5.80 2.31 4.50
N GLN A 52 -5.30 2.18 3.26
CA GLN A 52 -5.43 3.22 2.25
C GLN A 52 -6.90 3.46 1.86
N GLU A 53 -7.67 2.39 1.61
CA GLU A 53 -9.10 2.45 1.28
C GLU A 53 -9.92 3.12 2.39
N ILE A 54 -9.60 2.84 3.66
CA ILE A 54 -10.25 3.51 4.80
C ILE A 54 -9.96 5.01 4.80
N LEU A 55 -8.69 5.40 4.61
CA LEU A 55 -8.31 6.82 4.58
C LEU A 55 -8.94 7.56 3.40
N GLU A 56 -9.02 6.92 2.24
CA GLU A 56 -9.70 7.43 1.06
C GLU A 56 -11.20 7.60 1.33
N GLY A 57 -11.85 6.58 1.90
CA GLY A 57 -13.25 6.66 2.29
C GLY A 57 -13.56 7.81 3.26
N PHE A 58 -12.66 8.11 4.21
CA PHE A 58 -12.83 9.29 5.07
C PHE A 58 -12.73 10.62 4.32
N ARG A 59 -11.87 10.71 3.29
CA ARG A 59 -11.81 11.89 2.42
C ARG A 59 -13.07 12.01 1.58
N ASP A 60 -13.55 10.88 1.05
CA ASP A 60 -14.79 10.82 0.27
C ASP A 60 -15.98 11.30 1.08
N VAL A 61 -16.12 10.86 2.33
CA VAL A 61 -17.18 11.34 3.24
C VAL A 61 -17.08 12.85 3.44
N LYS A 62 -15.87 13.39 3.66
CA LYS A 62 -15.66 14.83 3.82
C LYS A 62 -16.04 15.61 2.57
N GLU A 63 -15.76 15.05 1.39
CA GLU A 63 -15.94 15.69 0.08
C GLU A 63 -17.32 15.37 -0.53
N GLY A 64 -18.18 14.65 0.19
CA GLY A 64 -19.53 14.30 -0.28
C GLY A 64 -19.54 13.20 -1.35
N ARG A 65 -18.41 12.52 -1.56
CA ARG A 65 -18.23 11.46 -2.55
C ARG A 65 -18.73 10.10 -2.08
N TYR A 66 -20.00 10.03 -1.71
CA TYR A 66 -20.62 8.78 -1.33
C TYR A 66 -22.04 8.68 -1.89
N ILE A 67 -22.54 7.46 -2.00
CA ILE A 67 -23.92 7.19 -2.40
C ILE A 67 -24.72 6.65 -1.22
N LYS A 68 -26.02 6.94 -1.21
CA LYS A 68 -26.94 6.24 -0.32
C LYS A 68 -27.16 4.85 -0.88
N SER A 69 -26.75 3.82 -0.14
CA SER A 69 -26.96 2.42 -0.52
C SER A 69 -28.45 2.12 -0.71
N THR A 70 -28.75 1.35 -1.75
CA THR A 70 -30.08 0.80 -2.04
C THR A 70 -30.31 -0.55 -1.35
N GLY A 71 -29.27 -1.12 -0.72
CA GLY A 71 -29.28 -2.46 -0.13
C GLY A 71 -29.02 -3.60 -1.13
N ASP A 72 -28.82 -3.26 -2.42
CA ASP A 72 -28.50 -4.18 -3.50
C ASP A 72 -27.12 -3.83 -4.04
N TRP A 73 -26.14 -4.71 -3.78
CA TRP A 73 -24.74 -4.50 -4.12
C TRP A 73 -24.54 -4.19 -5.61
N GLU A 74 -25.20 -4.90 -6.52
CA GLU A 74 -24.95 -4.71 -7.95
C GLU A 74 -25.49 -3.39 -8.46
N LYS A 75 -26.60 -2.91 -7.88
CA LYS A 75 -27.12 -1.58 -8.20
C LYS A 75 -26.24 -0.49 -7.62
N ASP A 76 -25.80 -0.66 -6.38
CA ASP A 76 -24.94 0.31 -5.69
C ASP A 76 -23.59 0.46 -6.39
N LYS A 77 -23.00 -0.64 -6.85
CA LYS A 77 -21.76 -0.63 -7.63
C LYS A 77 -21.90 0.17 -8.93
N VAL A 78 -22.96 -0.06 -9.70
CA VAL A 78 -23.22 0.66 -10.95
C VAL A 78 -23.46 2.16 -10.69
N LEU A 79 -24.17 2.50 -9.62
CA LEU A 79 -24.41 3.89 -9.20
C LEU A 79 -23.09 4.58 -8.83
N PHE A 80 -22.22 3.90 -8.08
CA PHE A 80 -20.92 4.39 -7.69
C PHE A 80 -20.02 4.63 -8.91
N GLU A 81 -19.86 3.63 -9.78
CA GLU A 81 -19.06 3.76 -11.01
C GLU A 81 -19.56 4.87 -11.93
N LYS A 82 -20.89 5.12 -11.95
CA LYS A 82 -21.46 6.23 -12.71
C LYS A 82 -21.07 7.58 -12.09
N ARG A 83 -21.18 7.73 -10.78
CA ARG A 83 -20.83 8.98 -10.06
C ARG A 83 -19.34 9.31 -10.15
N ASP A 84 -18.50 8.28 -10.12
CA ASP A 84 -17.06 8.43 -10.26
C ASP A 84 -16.66 8.95 -11.65
N ARG A 85 -17.30 8.43 -12.72
CA ARG A 85 -17.11 8.95 -14.09
C ARG A 85 -17.66 10.36 -14.32
N GLU A 86 -18.65 10.77 -13.54
CA GLU A 86 -19.27 12.10 -13.60
C GLU A 86 -18.54 13.12 -12.71
N ASP A 87 -17.35 12.76 -12.21
CA ASP A 87 -16.39 13.62 -11.50
C ASP A 87 -17.02 14.38 -10.32
N TRP A 88 -17.83 13.65 -9.53
CA TRP A 88 -18.40 14.06 -8.25
C TRP A 88 -18.83 15.55 -8.18
N SER A 89 -19.70 15.98 -9.11
CA SER A 89 -20.26 17.34 -9.18
C SER A 89 -21.22 17.69 -8.04
#